data_AF-A0A922E272-F1
#
_entry.id   AF-A0A922E272-F1
#
_cell.length_a   1.000
_cell.length_b   1.000
_cell.length_c   1.000
_cell.angle_alpha   90.00
_cell.angle_beta   90.00
_cell.angle_gamma   90.00
#
_symmetry.space_group_name_H-M   'P 1'
#
loop_
_entity.id
_entity.type
_entity.pdbx_description
1 polymer ?
#
loop_
_entity_poly.entity_id
_entity_poly.type
_entity_poly.pdbx_seq_one_letter_code
_entity_poly.pdbx_strand_id
1 'polypeptide(L)'
;MDLHLKNLFVRFQEQFGSGPGLGPGSGTCLMKVEGIAPNFVKSLFKASTALYRTDPWRRLRPGHHFGIKVGKDLDWSGKKQPFPCAQFIGGDGGDIGFIMFRSYNDAKKMTGSRETIRVPNIELLRVTYERESLMFPSNRKMIKSLSLEASGTDRFPVIDVARCTSSGDLRFRNPTLEELRFVYAFMKATSLVHPLLQVDREGGPKWSMLMHFEPFIETVDVQWPPELSKSSDLVAVTVSHPPGQTYEEKATSTASSTPTKYGEPPKEDSFVDVKLYSTAGWRQCDMCDKEVHGEQCLYCGQC
;
A
#
# COMPACT_ATOMS: atom_id res chain seq x y z
N MET A 1 24.85 -36.30 8.60
CA MET A 1 25.33 -35.04 8.00
C MET A 1 26.37 -34.48 8.95
N ASP A 2 27.60 -34.29 8.48
CA ASP A 2 28.74 -33.85 9.28
C ASP A 2 28.44 -32.52 9.99
N LEU A 3 28.88 -32.35 11.24
CA LEU A 3 28.68 -31.13 12.04
C LEU A 3 29.30 -29.92 11.34
N HIS A 4 30.42 -30.13 10.64
CA HIS A 4 31.05 -29.11 9.80
C HIS A 4 30.19 -28.70 8.61
N LEU A 5 29.57 -29.67 7.93
CA LEU A 5 28.64 -29.39 6.82
C LEU A 5 27.40 -28.65 7.33
N LYS A 6 26.82 -29.04 8.46
CA LYS A 6 25.70 -28.30 9.07
C LYS A 6 26.07 -26.86 9.40
N ASN A 7 27.21 -26.62 10.03
CA ASN A 7 27.66 -25.26 10.35
C ASN A 7 27.97 -24.45 9.10
N LEU A 8 28.53 -25.08 8.06
CA LEU A 8 28.82 -24.42 6.80
C LEU A 8 27.54 -24.10 6.02
N PHE A 9 26.53 -24.98 6.04
CA PHE A 9 25.20 -24.71 5.49
C PHE A 9 24.44 -23.65 6.28
N VAL A 10 24.50 -23.66 7.61
CA VAL A 10 23.91 -22.61 8.46
C VAL A 10 24.56 -21.26 8.16
N ARG A 11 25.90 -21.18 8.13
CA ARG A 11 26.62 -19.94 7.79
C ARG A 11 26.35 -19.51 6.35
N PHE A 12 26.30 -20.43 5.40
CA PHE A 12 25.98 -20.13 4.00
C PHE A 12 24.55 -19.61 3.87
N GLN A 13 23.59 -20.20 4.60
CA GLN A 13 22.20 -19.76 4.62
C GLN A 13 22.02 -18.43 5.35
N GLU A 14 22.77 -18.18 6.42
CA GLU A 14 22.85 -16.91 7.15
C GLU A 14 23.48 -15.80 6.31
N GLN A 15 24.52 -16.12 5.54
CA GLN A 15 25.33 -15.13 4.81
C GLN A 15 24.78 -14.82 3.41
N PHE A 16 24.16 -15.79 2.73
CA PHE A 16 23.72 -15.63 1.34
C PHE A 16 22.21 -15.76 1.12
N GLY A 17 21.45 -16.28 2.10
CA GLY A 17 20.02 -16.53 1.92
C GLY A 17 19.75 -17.56 0.82
N SER A 18 18.64 -18.27 0.91
CA SER A 18 18.18 -19.12 -0.19
C SER A 18 17.32 -18.28 -1.12
N GLY A 19 17.97 -17.54 -2.03
CA GLY A 19 17.32 -16.69 -3.04
C GLY A 19 17.84 -15.26 -3.08
N PRO A 20 17.58 -14.50 -4.17
CA PRO A 20 18.03 -13.13 -4.29
C PRO A 20 17.37 -12.28 -3.20
N GLY A 21 18.17 -11.95 -2.18
CA GLY A 21 17.86 -10.99 -1.14
C GLY A 21 17.11 -11.57 0.06
N LEU A 22 17.79 -11.50 1.20
CA LEU A 22 17.25 -11.58 2.57
C LEU A 22 17.28 -13.00 3.16
N GLY A 23 18.20 -13.18 4.13
CA GLY A 23 18.54 -14.43 4.78
C GLY A 23 17.41 -15.14 5.55
N PRO A 24 17.74 -16.00 6.53
CA PRO A 24 16.76 -16.81 7.24
C PRO A 24 15.66 -15.93 7.85
N GLY A 25 14.42 -16.11 7.42
CA GLY A 25 13.24 -15.40 7.95
C GLY A 25 12.52 -14.43 7.00
N SER A 26 13.08 -14.15 5.81
CA SER A 26 12.36 -13.44 4.74
C SER A 26 11.45 -14.41 3.99
N GLY A 27 10.14 -14.19 3.91
CA GLY A 27 9.20 -15.17 3.35
C GLY A 27 8.31 -15.81 4.42
N THR A 28 7.62 -14.98 5.18
CA THR A 28 6.79 -15.34 6.34
C THR A 28 5.53 -16.13 5.95
N CYS A 29 5.29 -17.24 6.64
CA CYS A 29 4.01 -17.94 6.56
C CYS A 29 3.06 -17.28 7.55
N LEU A 30 2.07 -16.52 7.05
CA LEU A 30 1.14 -15.78 7.90
C LEU A 30 0.35 -16.67 8.86
N MET A 31 0.15 -17.95 8.53
CA MET A 31 -0.47 -18.92 9.43
C MET A 31 0.29 -19.16 10.75
N LYS A 32 1.52 -18.66 10.88
CA LYS A 32 2.31 -18.71 12.12
C LYS A 32 2.09 -17.49 13.04
N VAL A 33 1.29 -16.51 12.60
CA VAL A 33 0.96 -15.34 13.42
C VAL A 33 -0.10 -15.74 14.43
N GLU A 34 0.15 -15.46 15.71
CA GLU A 34 -0.78 -15.78 16.79
C GLU A 34 -2.09 -15.00 16.62
N GLY A 35 -3.22 -15.70 16.79
CA GLY A 35 -4.56 -15.12 16.69
C GLY A 35 -5.03 -14.79 15.27
N ILE A 36 -4.27 -15.14 14.23
CA ILE A 36 -4.66 -14.85 12.85
C ILE A 36 -5.75 -15.81 12.34
N ALA A 37 -6.86 -15.24 11.87
CA ALA A 37 -7.90 -16.01 11.19
C ALA A 37 -7.52 -16.26 9.71
N PRO A 38 -7.71 -17.46 9.15
CA PRO A 38 -7.43 -17.74 7.74
C PRO A 38 -8.23 -16.84 6.78
N ASN A 39 -9.46 -16.49 7.15
CA ASN A 39 -10.28 -15.56 6.36
C ASN A 39 -9.72 -14.12 6.39
N PHE A 40 -9.09 -13.70 7.48
CA PHE A 40 -8.39 -12.42 7.50
C PHE A 40 -7.17 -12.41 6.56
N VAL A 41 -6.46 -13.55 6.45
CA VAL A 41 -5.40 -13.72 5.44
C VAL A 41 -5.95 -13.55 4.02
N LYS A 42 -7.12 -14.12 3.72
CA LYS A 42 -7.78 -13.91 2.42
C LYS A 42 -8.10 -12.43 2.18
N SER A 43 -8.64 -11.74 3.20
CA SER A 43 -8.95 -10.30 3.12
C SER A 43 -7.70 -9.43 2.90
N LEU A 44 -6.57 -9.78 3.53
CA LEU A 44 -5.27 -9.15 3.30
C LEU A 44 -4.80 -9.31 1.84
N PHE A 45 -4.88 -10.53 1.29
CA PHE A 45 -4.48 -10.81 -0.10
C PHE A 45 -5.39 -10.10 -1.12
N LYS A 46 -6.69 -10.02 -0.83
CA LYS A 46 -7.65 -9.21 -1.62
C LYS A 46 -7.28 -7.73 -1.61
N ALA A 47 -6.99 -7.16 -0.43
CA ALA A 47 -6.58 -5.76 -0.31
C ALA A 47 -5.26 -5.47 -1.03
N SER A 48 -4.30 -6.39 -0.93
CA SER A 48 -3.04 -6.32 -1.65
C SER A 48 -3.23 -6.35 -3.16
N THR A 49 -4.09 -7.24 -3.65
CA THR A 49 -4.40 -7.33 -5.08
C THR A 49 -5.13 -6.07 -5.57
N ALA A 50 -6.04 -5.51 -4.77
CA ALA A 50 -6.69 -4.23 -5.09
C ALA A 50 -5.68 -3.10 -5.23
N LEU A 51 -4.71 -2.99 -4.31
CA LEU A 51 -3.64 -1.99 -4.41
C LEU A 51 -2.79 -2.21 -5.66
N TYR A 52 -2.39 -3.46 -5.92
CA TYR A 52 -1.61 -3.82 -7.10
C TYR A 52 -2.27 -3.41 -8.41
N ARG A 53 -3.60 -3.59 -8.53
CA ARG A 53 -4.39 -3.22 -9.71
C ARG A 53 -4.38 -1.72 -10.01
N THR A 54 -4.15 -0.88 -9.00
CA THR A 54 -4.01 0.57 -9.23
C THR A 54 -2.69 0.94 -9.88
N ASP A 55 -1.77 -0.02 -10.07
CA ASP A 55 -0.43 0.16 -10.62
C ASP A 55 0.36 1.30 -9.94
N PRO A 56 0.46 1.30 -8.60
CA PRO A 56 1.05 2.41 -7.87
C PRO A 56 2.52 2.63 -8.21
N TRP A 57 3.26 1.57 -8.54
CA TRP A 57 4.69 1.64 -8.86
C TRP A 57 4.98 2.23 -10.23
N ARG A 58 3.98 2.49 -11.07
CA ARG A 58 4.19 3.29 -12.29
C ARG A 58 4.41 4.76 -11.97
N ARG A 59 3.78 5.26 -10.90
CA ARG A 59 3.75 6.69 -10.54
C ARG A 59 4.53 6.98 -9.26
N LEU A 60 4.49 6.05 -8.31
CA LEU A 60 5.16 6.17 -7.02
C LEU A 60 6.61 5.69 -7.13
N ARG A 61 7.50 6.41 -6.45
CA ARG A 61 8.95 6.18 -6.41
C ARG A 61 9.39 6.24 -4.95
N PRO A 62 10.57 5.68 -4.60
CA PRO A 62 11.10 5.78 -3.24
C PRO A 62 11.20 7.22 -2.71
N GLY A 63 11.38 8.24 -3.55
CA GLY A 63 11.33 9.63 -3.07
C GLY A 63 10.01 10.03 -2.38
N HIS A 64 8.89 9.40 -2.74
CA HIS A 64 7.56 9.73 -2.25
C HIS A 64 7.28 9.08 -0.89
N HIS A 65 7.14 9.92 0.12
CA HIS A 65 6.74 9.52 1.46
C HIS A 65 5.28 9.91 1.70
N PHE A 66 4.56 9.05 2.40
CA PHE A 66 3.16 9.25 2.75
C PHE A 66 2.97 9.20 4.27
N GLY A 67 2.23 10.15 4.81
CA GLY A 67 1.72 10.11 6.17
C GLY A 67 0.47 9.23 6.21
N ILE A 68 0.36 8.39 7.25
CA ILE A 68 -0.77 7.49 7.44
C ILE A 68 -1.29 7.65 8.85
N LYS A 69 -2.60 7.85 8.98
CA LYS A 69 -3.31 7.77 10.24
C LYS A 69 -4.49 6.82 10.12
N VAL A 70 -4.51 5.76 10.93
CA VAL A 70 -5.58 4.76 10.94
C VAL A 70 -6.31 4.85 12.28
N GLY A 71 -7.53 5.37 12.26
CA GLY A 71 -8.33 5.57 13.46
C GLY A 71 -7.73 6.57 14.46
N LYS A 72 -8.12 6.42 15.71
CA LYS A 72 -7.63 7.17 16.86
C LYS A 72 -6.51 6.38 17.55
N ASP A 73 -5.63 7.07 18.27
CA ASP A 73 -4.55 6.41 19.03
C ASP A 73 -5.09 5.42 20.07
N LEU A 74 -6.29 5.67 20.61
CA LEU A 74 -6.98 4.80 21.57
C LEU A 74 -7.46 3.47 20.95
N ASP A 75 -7.53 3.38 19.63
CA ASP A 75 -7.93 2.16 18.93
C ASP A 75 -6.81 1.12 18.91
N TRP A 76 -5.60 1.49 19.36
CA TRP A 76 -4.40 0.66 19.36
C TRP A 76 -4.02 0.20 20.77
N SER A 77 -3.60 -1.06 20.90
CA SER A 77 -3.20 -1.66 22.19
C SER A 77 -2.10 -0.88 22.93
N GLY A 78 -1.15 -0.31 22.20
CA GLY A 78 -0.08 0.54 22.74
C GLY A 78 -0.44 2.01 22.93
N LYS A 79 -1.71 2.40 22.72
CA LYS A 79 -2.18 3.80 22.67
C LYS A 79 -1.41 4.69 21.68
N LYS A 80 -0.83 4.09 20.65
CA LYS A 80 -0.12 4.74 19.56
C LYS A 80 -0.25 3.90 18.31
N GLN A 81 -0.60 4.54 17.21
CA GLN A 81 -0.68 3.87 15.92
C GLN A 81 0.68 3.30 15.46
N PRO A 82 0.68 2.08 14.89
CA PRO A 82 1.89 1.50 14.31
C PRO A 82 2.20 2.19 12.96
N PHE A 83 3.49 2.41 12.71
CA PHE A 83 4.06 2.88 11.42
C PHE A 83 3.33 4.05 10.68
N PRO A 84 3.33 5.28 11.22
CA PRO A 84 2.59 6.43 10.65
C PRO A 84 3.18 7.01 9.34
N CYS A 85 4.20 6.39 8.76
CA CYS A 85 4.86 6.84 7.54
C CYS A 85 5.10 5.65 6.62
N ALA A 86 4.87 5.79 5.31
CA ALA A 86 5.18 4.74 4.33
C ALA A 86 5.83 5.28 3.06
N GLN A 87 6.45 4.35 2.33
CA GLN A 87 7.17 4.61 1.09
C GLN A 87 7.01 3.41 0.16
N PHE A 88 6.75 3.67 -1.12
CA PHE A 88 6.72 2.62 -2.14
C PHE A 88 8.13 2.32 -2.66
N ILE A 89 8.39 1.05 -2.93
CA ILE A 89 9.64 0.57 -3.53
C ILE A 89 9.36 -0.07 -4.89
N GLY A 90 10.24 0.15 -5.86
CA GLY A 90 10.15 -0.43 -7.20
C GLY A 90 9.72 0.57 -8.30
N GLY A 91 9.58 0.04 -9.52
CA GLY A 91 9.25 0.80 -10.74
C GLY A 91 10.28 0.64 -11.88
N ASP A 92 11.52 0.26 -11.54
CA ASP A 92 12.66 0.20 -12.49
C ASP A 92 13.27 -1.22 -12.59
N GLY A 93 12.42 -2.26 -12.57
CA GLY A 93 12.86 -3.67 -12.72
C GLY A 93 13.32 -4.38 -11.44
N GLY A 94 13.31 -3.69 -10.29
CA GLY A 94 13.56 -4.28 -8.97
C GLY A 94 12.30 -4.83 -8.28
N ASP A 95 12.45 -5.19 -7.01
CA ASP A 95 11.34 -5.64 -6.18
C ASP A 95 10.26 -4.57 -6.07
N ILE A 96 9.01 -5.02 -6.19
CA ILE A 96 7.83 -4.19 -6.12
C ILE A 96 7.23 -4.33 -4.72
N GLY A 97 6.97 -3.22 -4.05
CA GLY A 97 6.46 -3.27 -2.68
C GLY A 97 6.26 -1.91 -2.01
N PHE A 98 6.12 -1.93 -0.70
CA PHE A 98 6.19 -0.75 0.15
C PHE A 98 6.78 -1.08 1.53
N ILE A 99 7.35 -0.06 2.14
CA ILE A 99 7.92 -0.08 3.49
C ILE A 99 7.11 0.89 4.35
N MET A 100 6.84 0.51 5.60
CA MET A 100 6.29 1.40 6.61
C MET A 100 7.29 1.62 7.75
N PHE A 101 7.36 2.86 8.22
CA PHE A 101 8.32 3.35 9.20
C PHE A 101 7.62 3.86 10.46
N ARG A 102 8.26 3.66 11.61
CA ARG A 102 7.75 4.10 12.93
C ARG A 102 7.68 5.62 13.07
N SER A 103 8.37 6.37 12.21
CA SER A 103 8.27 7.83 12.11
C SER A 103 8.81 8.32 10.75
N TYR A 104 8.47 9.57 10.40
CA TYR A 104 9.09 10.25 9.26
C TYR A 104 10.61 10.40 9.42
N ASN A 105 11.09 10.60 10.65
CA ASN A 105 12.53 10.68 10.93
C ASN A 105 13.24 9.36 10.66
N ASP A 106 12.62 8.23 10.98
CA ASP A 106 13.17 6.90 10.69
C ASP A 106 13.25 6.66 9.18
N ALA A 107 12.23 7.09 8.44
CA ALA A 107 12.23 7.06 6.97
C ALA A 107 13.40 7.89 6.41
N LYS A 108 13.51 9.16 6.81
CA LYS A 108 14.58 10.07 6.36
C LYS A 108 15.98 9.52 6.64
N LYS A 109 16.19 8.87 7.79
CA LYS A 109 17.48 8.23 8.13
C LYS A 109 17.81 7.06 7.21
N MET A 110 16.81 6.25 6.84
CA MET A 110 16.98 5.07 5.98
C MET A 110 17.14 5.42 4.50
N THR A 111 16.59 6.55 4.07
CA THR A 111 16.56 6.99 2.65
C THR A 111 17.62 8.03 2.31
N GLY A 112 18.58 8.28 3.20
CA GLY A 112 19.67 9.25 3.00
C GLY A 112 20.64 8.87 1.88
N SER A 113 21.37 9.88 1.36
CA SER A 113 22.14 9.92 0.08
C SER A 113 23.23 8.85 -0.21
N ARG A 114 23.34 7.77 0.56
CA ARG A 114 24.14 6.60 0.18
C ARG A 114 23.33 5.33 0.40
N GLU A 115 23.29 4.52 -0.64
CA GLU A 115 22.59 3.25 -0.77
C GLU A 115 22.45 2.53 0.58
N THR A 116 21.20 2.46 1.05
CA THR A 116 20.78 1.63 2.20
C THR A 116 21.64 1.85 3.46
N ILE A 117 21.54 3.04 4.07
CA ILE A 117 22.03 3.20 5.45
C ILE A 117 21.27 2.18 6.30
N ARG A 118 21.96 1.10 6.68
CA ARG A 118 21.47 0.10 7.61
C ARG A 118 21.44 0.74 9.00
N VAL A 119 20.39 1.50 9.28
CA VAL A 119 20.27 2.16 10.59
C VAL A 119 19.99 1.08 11.63
N PRO A 120 20.89 0.89 12.62
CA PRO A 120 20.73 -0.18 13.59
C PRO A 120 19.49 0.07 14.46
N ASN A 121 18.84 -1.03 14.84
CA ASN A 121 17.72 -1.11 15.78
C ASN A 121 16.41 -0.43 15.36
N ILE A 122 16.25 -0.04 14.09
CA ILE A 122 14.98 0.40 13.54
C ILE A 122 14.25 -0.79 12.92
N GLU A 123 13.02 -1.04 13.35
CA GLU A 123 12.12 -1.97 12.66
C GLU A 123 11.36 -1.25 11.55
N LEU A 124 11.26 -1.93 10.41
CA LEU A 124 10.41 -1.55 9.29
C LEU A 124 9.48 -2.69 8.94
N LEU A 125 8.23 -2.38 8.64
CA LEU A 125 7.25 -3.35 8.15
C LEU A 125 7.29 -3.33 6.63
N ARG A 126 7.59 -4.48 6.03
CA ARG A 126 7.83 -4.63 4.60
C ARG A 126 6.73 -5.45 3.95
N VAL A 127 6.23 -4.98 2.83
CA VAL A 127 5.30 -5.73 1.96
C VAL A 127 5.89 -5.77 0.56
N THR A 128 6.27 -6.96 0.09
CA THR A 128 6.85 -7.18 -1.25
C THR A 128 5.98 -8.11 -2.08
N TYR A 129 5.92 -7.90 -3.39
CA TYR A 129 5.13 -8.69 -4.34
C TYR A 129 6.02 -9.68 -5.08
N GLU A 130 6.16 -10.86 -4.48
CA GLU A 130 7.08 -11.90 -4.94
C GLU A 130 6.37 -12.91 -5.84
N ARG A 131 7.08 -13.50 -6.80
CA ARG A 131 6.54 -14.56 -7.67
C ARG A 131 6.37 -15.86 -6.89
N GLU A 132 5.29 -16.61 -7.14
CA GLU A 132 5.05 -17.90 -6.47
C GLU A 132 6.26 -18.85 -6.58
N SER A 133 6.96 -18.85 -7.72
CA SER A 133 8.11 -19.72 -7.98
C SER A 133 9.31 -19.48 -7.06
N LEU A 134 9.44 -18.26 -6.51
CA LEU A 134 10.52 -17.88 -5.59
C LEU A 134 10.14 -18.10 -4.12
N MET A 135 8.85 -18.27 -3.83
CA MET A 135 8.36 -18.41 -2.47
C MET A 135 8.71 -19.74 -1.80
N PHE A 136 8.90 -19.67 -0.49
CA PHE A 136 9.07 -20.85 0.35
C PHE A 136 7.91 -21.85 0.22
N PRO A 137 8.19 -23.16 0.31
CA PRO A 137 7.16 -24.20 0.20
C PRO A 137 5.97 -24.02 1.16
N SER A 138 6.20 -23.51 2.38
CA SER A 138 5.12 -23.24 3.35
C SER A 138 4.15 -22.18 2.85
N ASN A 139 4.65 -21.14 2.19
CA ASN A 139 3.83 -20.04 1.69
C ASN A 139 3.05 -20.48 0.46
N ARG A 140 3.70 -21.24 -0.45
CA ARG A 140 2.99 -21.88 -1.57
C ARG A 140 1.88 -22.81 -1.11
N LYS A 141 2.13 -23.62 -0.06
CA LYS A 141 1.09 -24.47 0.53
C LYS A 141 -0.05 -23.65 1.11
N MET A 142 0.25 -22.57 1.84
CA MET A 142 -0.75 -21.65 2.38
C MET A 142 -1.61 -21.03 1.26
N ILE A 143 -0.97 -20.46 0.23
CA ILE A 143 -1.61 -19.86 -0.95
C ILE A 143 -2.60 -20.83 -1.59
N LYS A 144 -2.16 -22.06 -1.87
CA LYS A 144 -3.00 -23.09 -2.48
C LYS A 144 -4.14 -23.51 -1.55
N SER A 145 -3.85 -23.76 -0.27
CA SER A 145 -4.83 -24.24 0.70
C SER A 145 -5.95 -23.24 1.00
N LEU A 146 -5.65 -21.95 0.97
CA LEU A 146 -6.61 -20.88 1.23
C LEU A 146 -7.19 -20.28 -0.06
N SER A 147 -6.73 -20.74 -1.23
CA SER A 147 -7.09 -20.17 -2.54
C SER A 147 -6.88 -18.65 -2.56
N LEU A 148 -5.69 -18.22 -2.14
CA LEU A 148 -5.36 -16.80 -2.03
C LEU A 148 -5.29 -16.15 -3.42
N GLU A 149 -5.79 -14.92 -3.50
CA GLU A 149 -5.82 -14.15 -4.74
C GLU A 149 -4.40 -13.69 -5.13
N ALA A 150 -4.05 -13.87 -6.40
CA ALA A 150 -2.80 -13.39 -6.97
C ALA A 150 -2.89 -11.90 -7.31
N SER A 151 -1.81 -11.18 -7.02
CA SER A 151 -1.57 -9.83 -7.50
C SER A 151 -0.92 -9.89 -8.89
N GLY A 152 -1.66 -9.50 -9.92
CA GLY A 152 -1.22 -9.69 -11.30
C GLY A 152 -1.25 -11.17 -11.71
N THR A 153 -0.27 -11.62 -12.49
CA THR A 153 -0.27 -12.99 -13.06
C THR A 153 0.09 -14.05 -12.03
N ASP A 154 1.18 -13.86 -11.27
CA ASP A 154 1.79 -14.89 -10.43
C ASP A 154 2.44 -14.34 -9.15
N ARG A 155 2.07 -13.13 -8.72
CA ARG A 155 2.69 -12.49 -7.55
C ARG A 155 1.79 -12.52 -6.34
N PHE A 156 2.40 -12.63 -5.15
CA PHE A 156 1.68 -12.57 -3.90
C PHE A 156 2.44 -11.71 -2.88
N PRO A 157 1.72 -11.04 -1.95
CA PRO A 157 2.36 -10.27 -0.90
C PRO A 157 3.12 -11.17 0.07
N VAL A 158 4.37 -10.80 0.35
CA VAL A 158 5.16 -11.28 1.48
C VAL A 158 5.25 -10.14 2.48
N ILE A 159 4.83 -10.40 3.72
CA ILE A 159 4.72 -9.39 4.77
C ILE A 159 5.62 -9.77 5.94
N ASP A 160 6.70 -9.03 6.14
CA ASP A 160 7.66 -9.28 7.21
C ASP A 160 8.05 -7.99 7.94
N VAL A 161 8.60 -8.13 9.15
CA VAL A 161 9.25 -7.01 9.84
C VAL A 161 10.75 -7.25 9.81
N ALA A 162 11.47 -6.30 9.22
CA ALA A 162 12.92 -6.32 9.14
C ALA A 162 13.53 -5.34 10.15
N ARG A 163 14.67 -5.72 10.72
CA ARG A 163 15.50 -4.89 11.58
C ARG A 163 16.96 -5.11 11.25
N CYS A 164 17.74 -4.04 11.17
CA CYS A 164 19.20 -4.15 11.19
C CYS A 164 19.72 -4.20 12.63
N THR A 165 20.61 -5.12 12.96
CA THR A 165 21.34 -5.14 14.23
C THR A 165 22.41 -4.05 14.27
N SER A 166 22.97 -3.79 15.46
CA SER A 166 24.16 -2.93 15.62
C SER A 166 25.39 -3.44 14.85
N SER A 167 25.48 -4.75 14.58
CA SER A 167 26.54 -5.36 13.77
C SER A 167 26.34 -5.22 12.26
N GLY A 168 25.20 -4.67 11.82
CA GLY A 168 24.87 -4.55 10.40
C GLY A 168 24.10 -5.75 9.82
N ASP A 169 23.78 -6.76 10.64
CA ASP A 169 23.05 -7.96 10.21
C ASP A 169 21.55 -7.68 10.09
N LEU A 170 20.89 -8.29 9.11
CA LEU A 170 19.44 -8.20 8.95
C LEU A 170 18.76 -9.33 9.73
N ARG A 171 17.75 -8.97 10.52
CA ARG A 171 16.85 -9.90 11.20
C ARG A 171 15.44 -9.69 10.72
N PHE A 172 14.73 -10.79 10.53
CA PHE A 172 13.34 -10.81 10.09
C PHE A 172 12.47 -11.51 11.14
N ARG A 173 11.24 -11.03 11.30
CA ARG A 173 10.21 -11.70 12.09
C ARG A 173 8.86 -11.65 11.38
N ASN A 174 7.97 -12.54 11.77
CA ASN A 174 6.56 -12.41 11.40
C ASN A 174 5.98 -11.10 11.97
N PRO A 175 5.07 -10.44 11.25
CA PRO A 175 4.31 -9.33 11.78
C PRO A 175 3.37 -9.81 12.90
N THR A 176 3.01 -8.91 13.80
CA THR A 176 1.93 -9.15 14.77
C THR A 176 0.56 -8.97 14.09
N LEU A 177 -0.50 -9.45 14.74
CA LEU A 177 -1.87 -9.26 14.23
C LEU A 177 -2.21 -7.77 14.06
N GLU A 178 -1.80 -6.91 15.00
CA GLU A 178 -2.03 -5.45 14.92
C GLU A 178 -1.28 -4.81 13.75
N GLU A 179 -0.05 -5.24 13.47
CA GLU A 179 0.71 -4.77 12.31
C GLU A 179 0.03 -5.19 10.99
N LEU A 180 -0.54 -6.39 10.95
CA LEU A 180 -1.34 -6.85 9.81
C LEU A 180 -2.66 -6.07 9.65
N ARG A 181 -3.35 -5.74 10.75
CA ARG A 181 -4.55 -4.87 10.73
C ARG A 181 -4.23 -3.51 10.12
N PHE A 182 -3.12 -2.91 10.54
CA PHE A 182 -2.66 -1.65 9.99
C PHE A 182 -2.36 -1.75 8.49
N VAL A 183 -1.65 -2.79 8.07
CA VAL A 183 -1.31 -3.05 6.66
C VAL A 183 -2.56 -3.24 5.80
N TYR A 184 -3.56 -3.98 6.30
CA TYR A 184 -4.85 -4.11 5.63
C TYR A 184 -5.50 -2.74 5.39
N ALA A 185 -5.62 -1.92 6.45
CA ALA A 185 -6.25 -0.61 6.38
C ALA A 185 -5.52 0.32 5.41
N PHE A 186 -4.19 0.34 5.48
CA PHE A 186 -3.35 1.10 4.55
C PHE A 186 -3.55 0.67 3.09
N MET A 187 -3.51 -0.64 2.80
CA MET A 187 -3.66 -1.11 1.41
C MET A 187 -5.04 -0.77 0.86
N LYS A 188 -6.09 -0.93 1.66
CA LYS A 188 -7.46 -0.54 1.28
C LYS A 188 -7.56 0.96 1.00
N ALA A 189 -7.07 1.80 1.91
CA ALA A 189 -7.12 3.25 1.76
C ALA A 189 -6.31 3.72 0.55
N THR A 190 -5.08 3.22 0.40
CA THR A 190 -4.19 3.62 -0.68
C THR A 190 -4.70 3.16 -2.05
N SER A 191 -5.43 2.04 -2.13
CA SER A 191 -6.10 1.62 -3.37
C SER A 191 -7.15 2.64 -3.84
N LEU A 192 -7.79 3.35 -2.91
CA LEU A 192 -8.79 4.37 -3.22
C LEU A 192 -8.13 5.73 -3.52
N VAL A 193 -7.07 6.04 -2.77
CA VAL A 193 -6.37 7.32 -2.81
C VAL A 193 -5.38 7.43 -3.98
N HIS A 194 -4.65 6.37 -4.32
CA HIS A 194 -3.59 6.41 -5.33
C HIS A 194 -4.07 6.98 -6.69
N PRO A 195 -5.25 6.61 -7.23
CA PRO A 195 -5.77 7.20 -8.45
C PRO A 195 -6.02 8.71 -8.38
N LEU A 196 -6.29 9.27 -7.19
CA LEU A 196 -6.63 10.67 -6.97
C LEU A 196 -5.42 11.61 -6.90
N LEU A 197 -4.20 11.06 -6.78
CA LEU A 197 -2.99 11.87 -6.71
C LEU A 197 -2.82 12.70 -7.98
N GLN A 198 -2.61 14.01 -7.85
CA GLN A 198 -2.37 14.92 -8.97
C GLN A 198 -0.88 15.18 -9.12
N VAL A 199 -0.37 15.06 -10.35
CA VAL A 199 1.04 15.32 -10.65
C VAL A 199 1.22 16.83 -10.74
N ASP A 200 2.13 17.38 -9.94
CA ASP A 200 2.55 18.78 -10.04
C ASP A 200 3.39 18.96 -11.31
N ARG A 201 2.80 19.62 -12.31
CA ARG A 201 3.43 19.87 -13.62
C ARG A 201 4.21 21.18 -13.66
N GLU A 202 4.05 22.06 -12.68
CA GLU A 202 4.53 23.45 -12.74
C GLU A 202 5.56 23.78 -11.64
N GLY A 203 5.50 23.12 -10.48
CA GLY A 203 6.32 23.39 -9.30
C GLY A 203 7.56 22.51 -9.11
N GLY A 204 7.76 21.47 -9.93
CA GLY A 204 8.91 20.56 -9.83
C GLY A 204 10.22 21.18 -10.35
N PRO A 205 11.40 20.85 -9.77
CA PRO A 205 12.69 21.21 -10.37
C PRO A 205 12.76 20.61 -11.78
N LYS A 206 12.92 21.46 -12.82
CA LYS A 206 12.96 21.04 -14.25
C LYS A 206 13.99 19.94 -14.58
N TRP A 207 14.90 19.64 -13.65
CA TRP A 207 15.98 18.68 -13.80
C TRP A 207 15.78 17.39 -12.98
N SER A 208 14.71 17.25 -12.20
CA SER A 208 14.48 16.02 -11.43
C SER A 208 13.71 15.01 -12.27
N MET A 209 14.26 13.80 -12.44
CA MET A 209 13.53 12.66 -13.04
C MET A 209 12.37 12.14 -12.17
N LEU A 210 12.21 12.68 -10.95
CA LEU A 210 11.14 12.30 -10.04
C LEU A 210 9.86 13.07 -10.41
N MET A 211 8.74 12.35 -10.59
CA MET A 211 7.42 12.98 -10.63
C MET A 211 7.17 13.66 -9.27
N HIS A 212 6.62 14.87 -9.25
CA HIS A 212 6.16 15.50 -8.00
C HIS A 212 4.65 15.43 -7.94
N PHE A 213 4.09 15.30 -6.74
CA PHE A 213 2.65 15.37 -6.54
C PHE A 213 2.30 16.67 -5.82
N GLU A 214 1.14 17.21 -6.15
CA GLU A 214 0.57 18.28 -5.33
C GLU A 214 0.38 17.79 -3.89
N PRO A 215 0.52 18.68 -2.88
CA PRO A 215 0.15 18.34 -1.52
C PRO A 215 -1.26 17.77 -1.47
N PHE A 216 -1.38 16.64 -0.78
CA PHE A 216 -2.59 15.84 -0.75
C PHE A 216 -2.87 15.39 0.68
N ILE A 217 -4.13 15.46 1.08
CA ILE A 217 -4.63 14.85 2.31
C ILE A 217 -6.05 14.39 2.06
N GLU A 218 -6.30 13.11 2.28
CA GLU A 218 -7.61 12.50 2.07
C GLU A 218 -7.90 11.52 3.19
N THR A 219 -9.15 11.48 3.62
CA THR A 219 -9.61 10.54 4.64
C THR A 219 -10.69 9.66 4.05
N VAL A 220 -10.46 8.35 4.09
CA VAL A 220 -11.40 7.36 3.56
C VAL A 220 -11.82 6.39 4.65
N ASP A 221 -13.08 5.98 4.63
CA ASP A 221 -13.58 4.96 5.54
C ASP A 221 -13.22 3.57 4.99
N VAL A 222 -12.49 2.81 5.79
CA VAL A 222 -12.15 1.42 5.51
C VAL A 222 -12.97 0.51 6.40
N GLN A 223 -13.72 -0.40 5.80
CA GLN A 223 -14.44 -1.43 6.53
C GLN A 223 -13.49 -2.52 7.02
N TRP A 224 -13.53 -2.80 8.31
CA TRP A 224 -12.86 -3.97 8.87
C TRP A 224 -13.50 -5.25 8.31
N PRO A 225 -12.68 -6.25 7.98
CA PRO A 225 -13.21 -7.52 7.53
C PRO A 225 -13.93 -8.19 8.72
N PRO A 226 -15.05 -8.92 8.50
CA PRO A 226 -15.89 -9.49 9.58
C PRO A 226 -15.13 -10.39 10.55
N GLU A 227 -13.96 -10.89 10.16
CA GLU A 227 -13.08 -11.69 10.98
C GLU A 227 -12.38 -10.92 12.11
N LEU A 228 -12.28 -9.60 11.99
CA LEU A 228 -11.59 -8.73 12.95
C LEU A 228 -12.54 -7.99 13.89
N SER A 229 -13.80 -7.83 13.50
CA SER A 229 -14.80 -7.12 14.30
C SER A 229 -16.17 -7.80 14.17
N LYS A 230 -16.89 -7.90 15.30
CA LYS A 230 -18.23 -8.51 15.33
C LYS A 230 -19.28 -7.66 14.60
N SER A 231 -18.99 -6.37 14.40
CA SER A 231 -19.76 -5.42 13.61
C SER A 231 -18.95 -5.00 12.38
N SER A 232 -19.64 -4.55 11.32
CA SER A 232 -19.02 -3.95 10.12
C SER A 232 -18.42 -2.57 10.43
N ASP A 233 -17.49 -2.53 11.37
CA ASP A 233 -16.91 -1.31 11.89
C ASP A 233 -16.07 -0.64 10.81
N LEU A 234 -16.34 0.63 10.57
CA LEU A 234 -15.54 1.49 9.71
C LEU A 234 -14.41 2.09 10.53
N VAL A 235 -13.23 2.19 9.93
CA VAL A 235 -12.11 2.97 10.44
C VAL A 235 -11.76 4.05 9.45
N ALA A 236 -11.71 5.29 9.93
CA ALA A 236 -11.22 6.41 9.13
C ALA A 236 -9.71 6.27 8.94
N VAL A 237 -9.26 6.27 7.69
CA VAL A 237 -7.84 6.23 7.30
C VAL A 237 -7.49 7.50 6.56
N THR A 238 -6.65 8.33 7.17
CA THR A 238 -6.11 9.55 6.53
C THR A 238 -4.77 9.22 5.88
N VAL A 239 -4.65 9.53 4.59
CA VAL A 239 -3.42 9.42 3.81
C VAL A 239 -3.01 10.83 3.38
N SER A 240 -1.76 11.21 3.63
CA SER A 240 -1.24 12.52 3.24
C SER A 240 0.12 12.47 2.54
N HIS A 241 0.36 13.42 1.65
CA HIS A 241 1.62 13.63 0.97
C HIS A 241 1.91 15.14 0.88
N PRO A 242 3.08 15.64 1.29
CA PRO A 242 4.09 14.93 2.09
C PRO A 242 3.54 14.51 3.48
N PRO A 243 4.27 13.67 4.24
CA PRO A 243 3.85 13.29 5.58
C PRO A 243 3.77 14.50 6.53
N GLY A 244 2.81 14.48 7.45
CA GLY A 244 2.65 15.54 8.45
C GLY A 244 1.87 16.76 7.98
N GLN A 245 1.32 16.73 6.77
CA GLN A 245 0.30 17.69 6.34
C GLN A 245 -0.90 17.62 7.28
N THR A 246 -1.29 18.77 7.82
CA THR A 246 -2.59 18.97 8.48
C THR A 246 -3.58 19.45 7.45
N TYR A 247 -4.87 19.15 7.62
CA TYR A 247 -5.90 19.70 6.75
C TYR A 247 -5.91 21.22 6.90
N GLU A 248 -5.36 21.93 5.91
CA GLU A 248 -5.59 23.35 5.76
C GLU A 248 -6.84 23.49 4.90
N GLU A 249 -7.95 23.83 5.55
CA GLU A 249 -9.13 24.30 4.84
C GLU A 249 -8.68 25.51 4.02
N LYS A 250 -8.65 25.39 2.68
CA LYS A 250 -8.29 26.51 1.80
C LYS A 250 -9.21 27.66 2.19
N ALA A 251 -8.66 28.65 2.89
CA ALA A 251 -9.35 29.87 3.21
C ALA A 251 -9.56 30.64 1.90
N THR A 252 -10.59 30.26 1.15
CA THR A 252 -11.16 31.14 0.13
C THR A 252 -11.52 32.42 0.84
N SER A 253 -10.70 33.44 0.56
CA SER A 253 -10.73 34.73 1.22
C SER A 253 -11.95 35.50 0.73
N THR A 254 -13.12 35.24 1.34
CA THR A 254 -14.23 36.19 1.40
C THR A 254 -15.07 35.91 2.66
N ALA A 255 -14.77 36.72 3.68
CA ALA A 255 -15.67 37.33 4.66
C ALA A 255 -16.85 36.53 5.27
N SER A 256 -16.77 36.43 6.61
CA SER A 256 -17.83 36.65 7.61
C SER A 256 -19.05 35.73 7.72
N SER A 257 -19.21 35.26 8.97
CA SER A 257 -20.45 34.95 9.71
C SER A 257 -21.34 33.81 9.22
N THR A 258 -21.51 32.81 10.10
CA THR A 258 -22.66 31.89 10.15
C THR A 258 -23.99 32.61 9.93
N PRO A 259 -24.95 31.97 9.24
CA PRO A 259 -26.03 31.35 10.02
C PRO A 259 -26.64 30.06 9.42
N THR A 260 -27.14 29.24 10.33
CA THR A 260 -28.13 28.18 10.15
C THR A 260 -29.38 28.69 9.41
N LYS A 261 -29.80 28.00 8.33
CA LYS A 261 -31.22 27.72 7.99
C LYS A 261 -31.36 26.89 6.71
N TYR A 262 -32.24 25.90 6.77
CA TYR A 262 -32.81 25.17 5.62
C TYR A 262 -33.47 26.14 4.63
N GLY A 263 -33.31 25.88 3.33
CA GLY A 263 -34.05 26.53 2.23
C GLY A 263 -33.70 25.90 0.87
N GLU A 264 -34.73 25.53 0.12
CA GLU A 264 -34.79 24.80 -1.18
C GLU A 264 -33.91 25.33 -2.35
N PRO A 265 -33.72 24.50 -3.41
CA PRO A 265 -32.84 24.83 -4.53
C PRO A 265 -33.55 25.66 -5.61
N PRO A 266 -32.84 26.63 -6.20
CA PRO A 266 -33.04 26.97 -7.61
C PRO A 266 -31.68 27.21 -8.30
N LYS A 267 -31.47 27.12 -9.61
CA LYS A 267 -32.18 26.64 -10.80
C LYS A 267 -31.06 26.52 -11.86
N GLU A 268 -31.19 25.61 -12.81
CA GLU A 268 -30.32 25.55 -14.00
C GLU A 268 -30.29 26.92 -14.70
N ASP A 269 -29.11 27.36 -15.14
CA ASP A 269 -28.98 27.97 -16.45
C ASP A 269 -27.55 27.92 -17.00
N SER A 270 -27.48 27.40 -18.23
CA SER A 270 -26.49 27.64 -19.28
C SER A 270 -25.05 27.11 -19.11
N PHE A 271 -24.89 25.95 -19.74
CA PHE A 271 -23.70 25.41 -20.39
C PHE A 271 -22.84 26.47 -21.11
N VAL A 272 -21.54 26.45 -20.86
CA VAL A 272 -20.53 26.83 -21.86
C VAL A 272 -19.53 25.69 -21.98
N ASP A 273 -19.62 25.04 -23.14
CA ASP A 273 -18.87 23.89 -23.60
C ASP A 273 -17.38 24.23 -23.76
N VAL A 274 -16.54 23.71 -22.87
CA VAL A 274 -15.08 23.66 -23.06
C VAL A 274 -14.72 22.21 -23.31
N LYS A 275 -14.55 21.89 -24.59
CA LYS A 275 -13.99 20.65 -25.15
C LYS A 275 -12.97 20.00 -24.21
N LEU A 276 -13.45 19.05 -23.41
CA LEU A 276 -12.63 18.00 -22.82
C LEU A 276 -12.39 16.97 -23.91
N TYR A 277 -11.12 16.76 -24.27
CA TYR A 277 -10.70 15.56 -24.96
C TYR A 277 -10.92 14.36 -24.04
N SER A 278 -12.16 13.87 -23.99
CA SER A 278 -12.50 12.55 -23.47
C SER A 278 -12.02 11.52 -24.49
N THR A 279 -10.80 11.04 -24.36
CA THR A 279 -10.46 9.69 -24.83
C THR A 279 -11.10 8.68 -23.87
N ALA A 280 -12.43 8.60 -23.88
CA ALA A 280 -13.15 7.47 -23.33
C ALA A 280 -12.84 6.28 -24.25
N GLY A 281 -12.21 5.24 -23.72
CA GLY A 281 -11.85 4.05 -24.50
C GLY A 281 -13.12 3.39 -25.05
N TRP A 282 -13.25 3.35 -26.37
CA TRP A 282 -14.34 2.65 -27.03
C TRP A 282 -14.12 1.15 -26.87
N ARG A 283 -15.14 0.42 -26.38
CA ARG A 283 -15.14 -1.04 -26.36
C ARG A 283 -15.99 -1.52 -27.52
N GLN A 284 -15.47 -2.47 -28.28
CA GLN A 284 -16.16 -3.12 -29.37
C GLN A 284 -16.59 -4.51 -28.93
N CYS A 285 -17.84 -4.90 -29.21
CA CYS A 285 -18.34 -6.22 -28.88
C CYS A 285 -17.73 -7.28 -29.82
N ASP A 286 -17.09 -8.29 -29.25
CA ASP A 286 -16.42 -9.38 -29.99
C ASP A 286 -17.36 -10.23 -30.85
N MET A 287 -18.67 -10.20 -30.56
CA MET A 287 -19.68 -11.03 -31.24
C MET A 287 -20.40 -10.30 -32.40
N CYS A 288 -20.54 -8.98 -32.33
CA CYS A 288 -21.32 -8.21 -33.32
C CYS A 288 -20.61 -6.95 -33.82
N ASP A 289 -19.37 -6.73 -33.41
CA ASP A 289 -18.52 -5.60 -33.79
C ASP A 289 -19.10 -4.21 -33.51
N LYS A 290 -20.20 -4.11 -32.75
CA LYS A 290 -20.80 -2.83 -32.37
C LYS A 290 -20.10 -2.20 -31.19
N GLU A 291 -20.03 -0.87 -31.25
CA GLU A 291 -19.52 -0.03 -30.17
C GLU A 291 -20.46 -0.06 -28.97
N VAL A 292 -19.90 -0.29 -27.79
CA VAL A 292 -20.61 -0.27 -26.51
C VAL A 292 -20.21 1.00 -25.77
N HIS A 293 -21.16 1.91 -25.58
CA HIS A 293 -20.95 3.15 -24.82
C HIS A 293 -21.30 2.97 -23.35
N GLY A 294 -20.35 3.27 -22.46
CA GLY A 294 -20.52 3.27 -21.01
C GLY A 294 -19.61 2.24 -20.32
N GLU A 295 -18.72 2.72 -19.44
CA GLU A 295 -17.78 1.87 -18.68
C GLU A 295 -18.47 0.88 -17.72
N GLN A 296 -19.78 1.04 -17.47
CA GLN A 296 -20.58 0.24 -16.55
C GLN A 296 -21.36 -0.91 -17.22
N CYS A 297 -21.40 -1.00 -18.55
CA CYS A 297 -22.07 -2.12 -19.22
C CYS A 297 -21.12 -3.31 -19.39
N LEU A 298 -21.42 -4.42 -18.69
CA LEU A 298 -20.67 -5.69 -18.77
C LEU A 298 -21.05 -6.54 -20.00
N TYR A 299 -22.14 -6.20 -20.68
CA TYR A 299 -22.72 -7.01 -21.76
C TYR A 299 -23.14 -6.10 -22.93
N CYS A 300 -23.14 -6.64 -24.16
CA CYS A 300 -23.74 -5.96 -25.30
C CYS A 300 -25.27 -5.99 -25.14
N GLY A 301 -25.95 -4.87 -25.38
CA GLY A 301 -27.42 -4.81 -25.30
C GLY A 301 -28.15 -5.56 -26.43
N GLN A 302 -27.42 -6.16 -27.36
CA GLN A 302 -27.98 -6.74 -28.58
C GLN A 302 -27.65 -8.23 -28.80
N CYS A 303 -26.61 -8.77 -28.16
CA CYS A 303 -26.20 -10.17 -28.30
C CYS A 303 -25.61 -10.72 -26.99
#